data_AF-A0A246EG74-F1
#
_entry.id   AF-A0A246EG74-F1
#
_cell.length_a   1.000
_cell.length_b   1.000
_cell.length_c   1.000
_cell.angle_alpha   90.00
_cell.angle_beta   90.00
_cell.angle_gamma   90.00
#
_symmetry.space_group_name_H-M   'P 1'
#
loop_
_entity.id
_entity.type
_entity.pdbx_description
1 polymer ?
#
loop_
_entity_poly.entity_id
_entity_poly.type
_entity_poly.pdbx_seq_one_letter_code
_entity_poly.pdbx_strand_id
1 'polypeptide(L)'
;MILENIIIDQLEYVNLRLYIYYKHYYKEDKYFNKILSFNNVKNFNYSWEEGINNEEIDEYFYEYNIKSFTRFFHRYKEKKKIYILDGNDSLIIIEFNEEKKWKYR
;
A
#
# COMPACT_ATOMS: atom_id res chain seq x y z
N MET A 1 -18.84 11.87 5.05
CA MET A 1 -17.44 11.95 5.53
C MET A 1 -16.58 11.60 4.33
N ILE A 2 -15.93 12.58 3.70
CA ILE A 2 -15.07 12.32 2.53
C ILE A 2 -13.82 11.68 3.09
N LEU A 3 -13.73 10.35 3.02
CA LEU A 3 -12.49 9.65 3.30
C LEU A 3 -11.45 10.14 2.28
N GLU A 4 -10.27 10.53 2.75
CA GLU A 4 -9.19 11.05 1.91
C GLU A 4 -8.66 9.93 1.00
N ASN A 5 -9.33 9.61 -0.10
CA ASN A 5 -9.01 8.40 -0.88
C ASN A 5 -7.69 8.52 -1.65
N ILE A 6 -6.92 7.42 -1.69
CA ILE A 6 -5.79 7.26 -2.60
C ILE A 6 -6.22 6.38 -3.76
N ILE A 7 -5.94 6.77 -5.00
CA ILE A 7 -6.09 5.92 -6.18
C ILE A 7 -4.71 5.73 -6.81
N ILE A 8 -4.31 4.48 -7.01
CA ILE A 8 -3.05 4.16 -7.67
C ILE A 8 -3.23 4.38 -9.17
N ASP A 9 -2.35 5.20 -9.75
CA ASP A 9 -2.40 5.54 -11.17
C ASP A 9 -1.42 4.66 -11.96
N GLN A 10 -0.22 4.45 -11.39
CA GLN A 10 0.85 3.73 -12.07
C GLN A 10 1.85 3.12 -11.09
N LEU A 11 2.35 1.94 -11.45
CA LEU A 11 3.49 1.28 -10.80
C LEU A 11 4.64 1.16 -11.81
N GLU A 12 5.82 1.63 -11.44
CA GLU A 12 7.03 1.53 -12.27
C GLU A 12 8.18 0.94 -11.47
N TYR A 13 8.85 -0.08 -12.01
CA TYR A 13 10.06 -0.64 -11.42
C TYR A 13 11.26 -0.37 -12.34
N VAL A 14 12.09 0.61 -11.97
CA VAL A 14 13.23 1.07 -12.77
C VAL A 14 14.43 1.29 -11.87
N ASN A 15 15.62 0.86 -12.31
CA ASN A 15 16.88 1.03 -11.56
C ASN A 15 16.80 0.50 -10.12
N LEU A 16 16.23 -0.70 -9.94
CA LEU A 16 16.06 -1.36 -8.62
C LEU A 16 15.23 -0.57 -7.60
N ARG A 17 14.37 0.34 -8.09
CA ARG A 17 13.47 1.15 -7.29
C ARG A 17 12.05 1.02 -7.82
N LEU A 18 11.12 0.79 -6.91
CA LEU A 18 9.68 0.80 -7.19
C LEU A 18 9.14 2.21 -6.96
N TYR A 19 8.49 2.76 -7.97
CA TYR A 19 7.76 4.02 -7.93
C TYR A 19 6.27 3.73 -7.98
N ILE A 20 5.52 4.38 -7.10
CA ILE A 20 4.07 4.28 -7.00
C ILE A 20 3.50 5.67 -7.18
N TYR A 21 2.89 5.90 -8.32
CA TYR A 21 2.21 7.15 -8.66
C TYR A 21 0.76 7.02 -8.23
N TYR A 22 0.29 8.01 -7.47
CA TYR A 22 -1.04 7.96 -6.91
C TYR A 22 -1.68 9.35 -6.80
N LYS A 23 -3.01 9.36 -6.91
CA LYS A 23 -3.86 10.54 -6.69
C LYS A 23 -4.36 10.50 -5.25
N HIS A 24 -4.10 11.55 -4.49
CA HIS A 24 -4.60 11.71 -3.12
C HIS A 24 -5.74 12.71 -3.09
N TYR A 25 -6.97 12.21 -2.98
CA TYR A 25 -8.19 12.98 -2.97
C TYR A 25 -8.46 13.52 -1.56
N TYR A 26 -8.68 14.83 -1.46
CA TYR A 26 -9.07 15.49 -0.20
C TYR A 26 -10.49 16.10 -0.30
N LYS A 27 -11.08 16.08 -1.50
CA LYS A 27 -12.50 16.29 -1.83
C LYS A 27 -12.83 15.45 -3.07
N GLU A 28 -14.11 15.18 -3.34
CA GLU A 28 -14.59 14.31 -4.43
C GLU A 28 -13.80 14.50 -5.75
N ASP A 29 -13.65 15.74 -6.22
CA ASP A 29 -12.94 16.03 -7.47
C ASP A 29 -11.57 16.73 -7.28
N LYS A 30 -11.11 16.91 -6.03
CA LYS A 30 -9.85 17.61 -5.76
C LYS A 30 -8.80 16.66 -5.20
N TYR A 31 -7.70 16.53 -5.94
CA TYR A 31 -6.60 15.64 -5.60
C TYR A 31 -5.23 16.26 -5.81
N PHE A 32 -4.22 15.65 -5.19
CA PHE A 32 -2.80 15.88 -5.48
C PHE A 32 -2.21 14.64 -6.15
N ASN A 33 -1.37 14.84 -7.17
CA ASN A 33 -0.49 13.78 -7.66
C ASN A 33 0.70 13.64 -6.70
N LYS A 34 0.98 12.41 -6.29
CA LYS A 34 2.09 12.07 -5.40
C LYS A 34 2.82 10.83 -5.90
N ILE A 35 4.07 10.70 -5.48
CA ILE A 35 4.95 9.59 -5.85
C ILE A 35 5.55 9.02 -4.56
N LEU A 36 5.39 7.72 -4.33
CA LEU A 36 6.19 6.99 -3.35
C LEU A 36 7.31 6.25 -4.05
N SER A 37 8.50 6.26 -3.46
CA SER A 37 9.66 5.54 -3.98
C SER A 37 10.20 4.56 -2.94
N PHE A 38 10.35 3.31 -3.33
CA PHE A 38 10.85 2.24 -2.49
C PHE A 38 12.13 1.63 -3.10
N ASN A 39 13.22 1.67 -2.33
CA ASN A 39 14.44 0.89 -2.62
C ASN A 39 14.38 -0.48 -1.93
N ASN A 40 15.24 -1.40 -2.37
CA ASN A 40 15.43 -2.74 -1.79
C ASN A 40 14.16 -3.59 -1.82
N VAL A 41 13.32 -3.40 -2.83
CA VAL A 41 12.14 -4.22 -3.07
C VAL A 41 12.61 -5.59 -3.57
N LYS A 42 12.19 -6.64 -2.87
CA LYS A 42 12.41 -8.03 -3.27
C LYS A 42 11.39 -8.45 -4.31
N ASN A 43 10.12 -8.16 -4.03
CA ASN A 43 9.00 -8.44 -4.92
C ASN A 43 7.86 -7.45 -4.65
N PHE A 44 6.99 -7.23 -5.63
CA PHE A 44 5.71 -6.56 -5.42
C PHE A 44 4.61 -7.23 -6.25
N ASN A 45 3.42 -7.34 -5.68
CA ASN A 45 2.25 -7.88 -6.34
C ASN A 45 1.13 -6.85 -6.31
N TYR A 46 0.36 -6.81 -7.39
CA TYR A 46 -0.82 -5.97 -7.53
C TYR A 46 -2.01 -6.82 -7.94
N SER A 47 -3.11 -6.70 -7.20
CA SER A 47 -4.35 -7.41 -7.47
C SER A 47 -5.52 -6.43 -7.45
N TRP A 48 -6.32 -6.45 -8.53
CA TRP A 48 -7.64 -5.82 -8.58
C TRP A 48 -8.67 -6.84 -8.08
N GLU A 49 -9.65 -6.39 -7.29
CA GLU A 49 -10.83 -7.16 -6.85
C GLU A 49 -10.64 -8.31 -5.84
N GLU A 50 -9.43 -8.68 -5.43
CA GLU A 50 -9.24 -9.79 -4.45
C GLU A 50 -8.37 -9.43 -3.23
N GLY A 51 -8.14 -8.15 -2.96
CA GLY A 51 -7.43 -7.72 -1.74
C GLY A 51 -8.10 -8.16 -0.44
N ILE A 52 -9.42 -8.39 -0.49
CA ILE A 52 -10.27 -8.76 0.64
C ILE A 52 -10.22 -10.27 0.94
N ASN A 53 -9.78 -11.13 0.01
CA ASN A 53 -9.67 -12.58 0.22
C ASN A 53 -8.21 -13.06 0.32
N ASN A 54 -7.28 -12.15 0.59
CA ASN A 54 -5.90 -12.52 0.81
C ASN A 54 -5.77 -13.10 2.23
N GLU A 55 -5.66 -14.43 2.35
CA GLU A 55 -5.59 -15.13 3.66
C GLU A 55 -4.56 -14.51 4.61
N GLU A 56 -3.41 -14.06 4.09
CA GLU A 56 -2.38 -13.41 4.90
C GLU A 56 -2.83 -12.06 5.48
N ILE A 57 -3.67 -11.31 4.77
CA ILE A 57 -4.26 -10.05 5.27
C ILE A 57 -5.40 -10.33 6.24
N ASP A 58 -6.23 -11.34 5.96
CA ASP A 58 -7.34 -11.72 6.83
C ASP A 58 -6.84 -12.22 8.19
N GLU A 59 -5.83 -13.10 8.20
CA GLU A 59 -5.16 -13.55 9.43
C GLU A 59 -4.57 -12.36 10.19
N TYR A 60 -3.89 -11.45 9.50
CA TYR A 60 -3.30 -10.28 10.11
C TYR A 60 -4.36 -9.34 10.72
N PHE A 61 -5.49 -9.16 10.05
CA PHE A 61 -6.59 -8.35 10.56
C PHE A 61 -7.25 -8.96 11.77
N TYR A 62 -7.44 -10.28 11.74
CA TYR A 62 -7.93 -11.03 12.86
C TYR A 62 -6.99 -10.93 14.08
N GLU A 63 -5.69 -11.20 13.88
CA GLU A 63 -4.66 -11.17 14.93
C GLU A 63 -4.56 -9.80 15.61
N TYR A 64 -4.63 -8.71 14.83
CA TYR A 64 -4.50 -7.34 15.34
C TYR A 64 -5.84 -6.64 15.60
N ASN A 65 -6.98 -7.36 15.51
CA ASN A 65 -8.34 -6.83 15.68
C ASN A 65 -8.60 -5.57 14.83
N ILE A 66 -8.06 -5.55 13.61
CA ILE A 66 -8.22 -4.45 12.66
C ILE A 66 -9.55 -4.67 11.94
N LYS A 67 -10.56 -3.90 12.33
CA LYS A 67 -11.92 -4.02 11.77
C LYS A 67 -12.07 -3.47 10.35
N SER A 68 -11.12 -2.63 9.92
CA SER A 68 -11.08 -2.05 8.57
C SER A 68 -9.71 -1.42 8.32
N PHE A 69 -9.34 -1.28 7.04
CA PHE A 69 -8.23 -0.42 6.63
C PHE A 69 -8.60 1.04 6.92
N THR A 70 -8.26 1.52 8.12
CA THR A 70 -8.38 2.96 8.45
C THR A 70 -7.27 3.79 7.80
N ARG A 71 -6.28 3.14 7.17
CA ARG A 71 -5.12 3.78 6.55
C ARG A 71 -4.78 3.09 5.23
N PHE A 72 -4.56 3.90 4.20
CA PHE A 72 -4.14 3.45 2.85
C PHE A 72 -2.79 2.72 2.84
N PHE A 73 -1.94 2.99 3.83
CA PHE A 73 -0.63 2.36 3.95
C PHE A 73 -0.55 1.61 5.26
N HIS A 74 -0.45 0.30 5.17
CA HIS A 74 -0.21 -0.55 6.32
C HIS A 74 1.16 -1.21 6.24
N ARG A 75 1.87 -1.25 7.36
CA ARG A 75 3.23 -1.82 7.41
C ARG A 75 3.28 -2.98 8.38
N TYR A 76 3.70 -4.13 7.88
CA TYR A 76 3.95 -5.33 8.68
C TYR A 76 5.45 -5.55 8.81
N LYS A 77 5.97 -5.22 10.00
CA LYS A 77 7.42 -5.26 10.27
C LYS A 77 7.98 -6.69 10.18
N GLU A 78 7.31 -7.65 10.79
CA GLU A 78 7.79 -9.03 10.90
C GLU A 78 7.92 -9.70 9.53
N LYS A 79 6.90 -9.55 8.67
CA LYS A 79 6.93 -10.05 7.29
C LYS A 79 7.70 -9.16 6.32
N LYS A 80 8.25 -8.02 6.77
CA LYS A 80 8.94 -7.02 5.94
C LYS A 80 8.11 -6.62 4.72
N LYS A 81 6.82 -6.33 4.94
CA LYS A 81 5.85 -6.00 3.90
C LYS A 81 5.19 -4.64 4.12
N ILE A 82 4.87 -3.98 3.01
CA ILE A 82 3.92 -2.87 2.97
C ILE A 82 2.70 -3.31 2.17
N TYR A 83 1.53 -3.03 2.70
CA TYR A 83 0.24 -3.24 2.06
C TYR A 83 -0.34 -1.86 1.74
N ILE A 84 -0.81 -1.70 0.51
CA ILE A 84 -1.48 -0.50 0.05
C ILE A 84 -2.85 -0.91 -0.44
N LEU A 85 -3.90 -0.47 0.25
CA LEU A 85 -5.27 -0.58 -0.24
C LEU A 85 -5.67 0.77 -0.80
N ASP A 86 -6.06 0.79 -2.07
CA ASP A 86 -6.50 2.01 -2.73
C ASP A 86 -8.03 2.10 -2.82
N GLY A 87 -8.53 3.25 -3.28
CA GLY A 87 -9.95 3.56 -3.36
C GLY A 87 -10.72 2.77 -4.42
N ASN A 88 -10.05 1.93 -5.21
CA ASN A 88 -10.69 1.00 -6.14
C ASN A 88 -10.66 -0.44 -5.60
N ASP A 89 -10.54 -0.62 -4.28
CA ASP A 89 -10.41 -1.91 -3.62
C ASP A 89 -9.23 -2.76 -4.15
N SER A 90 -8.22 -2.10 -4.71
CA SER A 90 -7.02 -2.77 -5.20
C SER A 90 -5.97 -2.87 -4.11
N LEU A 91 -5.30 -4.02 -4.07
CA LEU A 91 -4.27 -4.31 -3.10
C LEU A 91 -2.90 -4.38 -3.77
N ILE A 92 -1.94 -3.64 -3.22
CA ILE A 92 -0.52 -3.78 -3.53
C ILE A 92 0.20 -4.33 -2.30
N ILE A 93 0.97 -5.40 -2.49
CA ILE A 93 1.87 -5.94 -1.47
C ILE A 93 3.30 -5.73 -1.94
N ILE A 94 4.14 -5.10 -1.12
CA ILE A 94 5.55 -4.84 -1.41
C ILE A 94 6.39 -5.55 -0.36
N GLU A 95 7.23 -6.49 -0.79
CA GLU A 95 8.17 -7.23 0.06
C GLU A 95 9.59 -6.67 -0.07
N PHE A 96 10.33 -6.60 1.03
CA PHE A 96 11.69 -6.03 1.07
C PHE A 96 12.76 -7.09 1.40
N ASN A 97 13.96 -6.94 0.81
CA ASN A 97 15.09 -7.87 1.03
C ASN A 97 15.64 -7.85 2.47
N GLU A 98 15.76 -6.67 3.07
CA GLU A 98 16.32 -6.47 4.40
C GLU A 98 15.31 -5.82 5.35
N GLU A 99 15.58 -5.91 6.66
CA GLU A 99 14.86 -5.14 7.66
C GLU A 99 15.14 -3.65 7.42
N LYS A 100 14.30 -3.01 6.61
CA LYS A 100 14.51 -1.61 6.25
C LYS A 100 14.43 -0.80 7.55
N LYS A 101 15.52 -0.10 7.93
CA LYS A 101 15.48 0.88 9.03
C LYS A 101 14.62 2.06 8.57
N TRP A 102 13.34 2.00 8.89
CA TRP A 102 12.38 3.04 8.54
C TRP A 102 12.64 4.28 9.41
N LYS A 103 13.29 5.31 8.86
CA LYS A 103 13.40 6.62 9.53
C LYS A 103 12.03 7.28 9.47
N TYR A 104 11.37 7.40 10.61
CA TYR A 104 10.16 8.19 10.76
C TYR A 104 10.53 9.68 10.69
N ARG A 105 9.80 10.45 9.89
CA ARG A 105 9.60 11.89 10.08
C ARG A 105 8.11 12.15 9.98
#